data_AF-A0A920A150-F1
#
_entry.id   AF-A0A920A150-F1
#
_cell.length_a   1.000
_cell.length_b   1.000
_cell.length_c   1.000
_cell.angle_alpha   90.00
_cell.angle_beta   90.00
_cell.angle_gamma   90.00
#
_symmetry.space_group_name_H-M   'P 1'
#
loop_
_entity.id
_entity.type
_entity.pdbx_description
1 polymer ?
#
loop_
_entity_poly.entity_id
_entity_poly.type
_entity_poly.pdbx_seq_one_letter_code
_entity_poly.pdbx_strand_id
1 'polypeptide(L)'
;MSNKTEKPYVLRAAEFVYSNIIEIKKQNPEINNIQAFEIFMTTKEYDILSSGEFHDKWFLELKNNKFIDQITKKEINQETLRLLELQKDSMVKFLMKIPKLYYTKSHFPLEISQRAFDHLWRVCESYEMWCKETKQEN
;
A
#
# COMPACT_ATOMS: atom_id res chain seq x y z
N MET A 1 18.84 -20.72 -14.13
CA MET A 1 17.41 -20.34 -14.23
C MET A 1 17.10 -19.47 -13.02
N SER A 2 16.86 -18.18 -13.22
CA SER A 2 16.38 -17.32 -12.12
C SER A 2 14.99 -17.84 -11.76
N ASN A 3 14.88 -18.58 -10.65
CA ASN A 3 13.58 -18.83 -10.03
C ASN A 3 13.09 -17.46 -9.56
N LYS A 4 12.35 -16.74 -10.41
CA LYS A 4 11.66 -15.52 -10.00
C LYS A 4 10.74 -15.91 -8.86
N THR A 5 11.14 -15.56 -7.64
CA THR A 5 10.35 -15.82 -6.45
C THR A 5 9.00 -15.16 -6.66
N GLU A 6 7.93 -15.95 -6.58
CA GLU A 6 6.58 -15.42 -6.77
C GLU A 6 6.27 -14.42 -5.67
N LYS A 7 5.72 -13.27 -6.06
CA LYS A 7 5.39 -12.20 -5.12
C LYS A 7 4.28 -12.64 -4.16
N PRO A 8 4.53 -12.60 -2.84
CA PRO A 8 3.48 -12.83 -1.85
C PRO A 8 2.30 -11.88 -2.06
N TYR A 9 1.08 -12.40 -1.94
CA TYR A 9 -0.16 -11.62 -2.10
C TYR A 9 -0.22 -10.39 -1.19
N VAL A 10 0.31 -10.50 0.03
CA VAL A 10 0.40 -9.40 1.00
C VAL A 10 1.25 -8.21 0.51
N LEU A 11 2.15 -8.41 -0.46
CA LEU A 11 2.96 -7.32 -1.01
C LEU A 11 2.24 -6.50 -2.07
N ARG A 12 1.03 -6.88 -2.52
CA ARG A 12 0.29 -6.11 -3.54
C ARG A 12 -0.12 -4.72 -3.06
N ALA A 13 -0.59 -4.60 -1.83
CA ALA A 13 -0.88 -3.29 -1.25
C ALA A 13 0.40 -2.45 -1.11
N ALA A 14 1.53 -3.10 -0.79
CA ALA A 14 2.82 -2.42 -0.65
C ALA A 14 3.37 -1.90 -1.98
N GLU A 15 3.30 -2.73 -3.03
CA GLU A 15 3.62 -2.34 -4.40
C GLU A 15 2.73 -1.18 -4.85
N PHE A 16 1.42 -1.24 -4.61
CA PHE A 16 0.50 -0.17 -4.96
C PHE A 16 0.94 1.17 -4.38
N VAL A 17 1.26 1.22 -3.09
CA VAL A 17 1.78 2.44 -2.43
C VAL A 17 3.11 2.87 -3.06
N TYR A 18 4.04 1.93 -3.20
CA TYR A 18 5.37 2.21 -3.73
C TYR A 18 5.35 2.77 -5.17
N SER A 19 4.55 2.17 -6.05
CA SER A 19 4.38 2.63 -7.44
C SER A 19 3.77 4.03 -7.52
N ASN A 20 2.77 4.34 -6.68
CA ASN A 20 2.18 5.68 -6.64
C ASN A 20 3.19 6.74 -6.17
N ILE A 21 4.02 6.41 -5.17
CA ILE A 21 5.07 7.34 -4.69
C ILE A 21 6.13 7.57 -5.77
N ILE A 22 6.55 6.52 -6.49
CA ILE A 22 7.46 6.67 -7.63
C ILE A 22 6.86 7.59 -8.69
N GLU A 23 5.58 7.40 -9.01
CA GLU A 23 4.90 8.23 -10.02
C GLU A 23 4.84 9.70 -9.60
N ILE A 24 4.51 9.99 -8.34
CA ILE A 24 4.54 11.34 -7.77
C ILE A 24 5.95 11.96 -7.89
N LYS A 25 7.00 11.18 -7.60
CA LYS A 25 8.40 11.63 -7.74
C LYS A 25 8.82 11.86 -9.20
N LYS A 26 8.35 11.03 -10.13
CA LYS A 26 8.62 11.22 -11.56
C LYS A 26 7.98 12.51 -12.08
N GLN A 27 6.78 12.83 -11.61
CA GLN A 27 6.07 14.06 -11.96
C GLN A 27 6.69 15.30 -11.30
N ASN A 28 7.36 15.14 -10.16
CA ASN A 28 7.95 16.24 -9.40
C ASN A 28 9.40 15.90 -8.98
N PRO A 29 10.40 16.00 -9.88
CA PRO A 29 11.76 15.53 -9.60
C PRO A 29 12.46 16.25 -8.44
N GLU A 30 12.04 17.47 -8.13
CA GLU A 30 12.62 18.35 -7.11
C GLU A 30 12.22 17.98 -5.67
N ILE A 31 11.20 17.12 -5.49
CA ILE A 31 10.71 16.77 -4.16
C ILE A 31 11.50 15.60 -3.55
N ASN A 32 11.70 15.65 -2.25
CA ASN A 32 12.31 14.54 -1.51
C ASN A 32 11.28 13.43 -1.22
N ASN A 33 11.73 12.31 -0.65
CA ASN A 33 10.87 11.19 -0.33
C ASN A 33 9.75 11.58 0.65
N ILE A 34 10.05 12.35 1.70
CA ILE A 34 9.07 12.75 2.72
C ILE A 34 7.92 13.53 2.06
N GLN A 35 8.26 14.50 1.22
CA GLN A 35 7.29 15.28 0.46
C GLN A 35 6.45 14.42 -0.49
N ALA A 36 7.04 13.39 -1.10
CA ALA A 36 6.29 12.46 -1.96
C ALA A 36 5.23 11.67 -1.16
N PHE A 37 5.55 11.22 0.06
CA PHE A 37 4.56 10.60 0.96
C PHE A 37 3.49 11.60 1.42
N GLU A 38 3.87 12.83 1.75
CA GLU A 38 2.93 13.89 2.13
C GLU A 38 1.92 14.16 1.01
N ILE A 39 2.40 14.27 -0.23
CA ILE A 39 1.54 14.41 -1.41
C ILE A 39 0.66 13.17 -1.57
N PHE A 40 1.22 11.96 -1.48
CA PHE A 40 0.45 10.72 -1.61
C PHE A 40 -0.74 10.66 -0.62
N MET A 41 -0.55 11.08 0.63
CA MET A 41 -1.62 11.11 1.62
C MET A 41 -2.79 12.05 1.28
N THR A 42 -2.60 12.97 0.33
CA THR A 42 -3.63 13.87 -0.19
C THR A 42 -4.34 13.35 -1.45
N THR A 43 -3.91 12.22 -2.02
CA THR A 43 -4.48 11.70 -3.27
C THR A 43 -5.68 10.77 -3.04
N LYS A 44 -6.41 10.50 -4.13
CA LYS A 44 -7.54 9.58 -4.12
C LYS A 44 -7.10 8.13 -3.88
N GLU A 45 -5.91 7.77 -4.32
CA GLU A 45 -5.32 6.45 -4.15
C GLU A 45 -5.10 6.16 -2.66
N TYR A 46 -4.68 7.16 -1.89
CA TYR A 46 -4.64 7.04 -0.43
C TYR A 46 -6.04 6.89 0.17
N ASP A 47 -7.05 7.62 -0.31
CA ASP A 47 -8.44 7.47 0.18
C ASP A 47 -8.99 6.05 -0.09
N ILE A 48 -8.70 5.49 -1.26
CA ILE A 48 -9.06 4.11 -1.63
C ILE A 48 -8.35 3.09 -0.73
N LEU A 49 -7.08 3.32 -0.40
CA LEU A 49 -6.32 2.43 0.48
C LEU A 49 -6.79 2.53 1.93
N SER A 50 -6.92 3.74 2.45
CA SER A 50 -7.25 4.03 3.85
C SER A 50 -8.70 3.71 4.22
N SER A 51 -9.61 3.72 3.25
CA SER A 51 -10.99 3.24 3.44
C SER A 51 -11.11 1.71 3.40
N GLY A 52 -10.09 1.01 2.90
CA GLY A 52 -10.12 -0.43 2.65
C GLY A 52 -10.76 -0.81 1.30
N GLU A 53 -11.23 0.16 0.53
CA GLU A 53 -11.86 -0.05 -0.79
C GLU A 53 -10.94 -0.81 -1.76
N PHE A 54 -9.61 -0.58 -1.68
CA PHE A 54 -8.62 -1.35 -2.42
C PHE A 54 -8.80 -2.88 -2.24
N HIS A 55 -8.93 -3.33 -1.00
CA HIS A 55 -9.09 -4.74 -0.68
C HIS A 55 -10.49 -5.24 -1.04
N ASP A 56 -11.53 -4.42 -0.82
CA ASP A 56 -12.90 -4.80 -1.15
C ASP A 56 -13.09 -5.08 -2.65
N LYS A 57 -12.52 -4.23 -3.51
CA LYS A 57 -12.52 -4.47 -4.96
C LYS A 57 -11.79 -5.76 -5.31
N TRP A 58 -10.60 -5.96 -4.75
CA TRP A 58 -9.82 -7.15 -5.02
C TRP A 58 -10.51 -8.44 -4.53
N PHE A 59 -11.12 -8.44 -3.35
CA PHE A 59 -11.88 -9.58 -2.84
C PHE A 59 -13.13 -9.88 -3.67
N LEU A 60 -13.82 -8.85 -4.17
CA LEU A 60 -14.95 -9.02 -5.07
C LEU A 60 -14.51 -9.67 -6.40
N GLU A 61 -13.39 -9.24 -6.97
CA GLU A 61 -12.80 -9.85 -8.17
C GLU A 61 -12.42 -11.31 -7.94
N LEU A 62 -11.80 -11.62 -6.79
CA LEU A 62 -11.47 -12.99 -6.43
C LEU A 62 -12.72 -13.84 -6.28
N LYS A 63 -13.75 -13.35 -5.58
CA LYS A 63 -15.02 -14.06 -5.40
C LYS A 63 -15.70 -14.38 -6.75
N ASN A 64 -15.69 -13.42 -7.68
CA ASN A 64 -16.24 -13.60 -9.02
C ASN A 64 -15.45 -14.62 -9.86
N ASN A 65 -14.15 -14.75 -9.61
CA ASN A 65 -13.26 -15.68 -10.31
C ASN A 65 -13.01 -16.99 -9.55
N LYS A 66 -13.90 -17.37 -8.62
CA LYS A 66 -13.77 -18.59 -7.79
C LYS A 66 -12.44 -18.67 -7.03
N PHE A 67 -11.98 -17.52 -6.54
CA PHE A 67 -10.72 -17.33 -5.82
C PHE A 67 -9.45 -17.66 -6.62
N ILE A 68 -9.56 -17.70 -7.95
CA ILE A 68 -8.41 -17.82 -8.84
C ILE A 68 -7.88 -16.42 -9.12
N ASP A 69 -6.63 -16.19 -8.73
CA ASP A 69 -5.95 -14.94 -9.00
C ASP A 69 -5.64 -14.77 -10.49
N GLN A 70 -5.95 -13.61 -11.06
CA GLN A 70 -5.83 -13.39 -12.50
C GLN A 70 -4.37 -13.33 -13.00
N ILE A 71 -3.45 -12.91 -12.13
CA ILE A 71 -2.03 -12.69 -12.46
C ILE A 71 -1.26 -14.01 -12.38
N THR A 72 -1.37 -14.71 -11.24
CA THR A 72 -0.65 -15.95 -10.98
C THR A 72 -1.36 -17.19 -11.53
N LYS A 73 -2.67 -17.07 -11.86
CA LYS A 73 -3.57 -18.19 -12.20
C LYS A 73 -3.68 -19.24 -11.10
N LYS A 74 -3.32 -18.91 -9.86
CA LYS A 74 -3.39 -19.81 -8.71
C LYS A 74 -4.62 -19.52 -7.87
N GLU A 75 -5.18 -20.58 -7.30
CA GLU A 75 -6.25 -20.47 -6.32
C GLU A 75 -5.67 -19.93 -5.00
N ILE A 76 -6.34 -18.93 -4.44
CA ILE A 76 -6.00 -18.37 -3.14
C ILE A 76 -6.69 -19.20 -2.05
N ASN A 77 -5.89 -19.79 -1.17
CA ASN A 77 -6.42 -20.56 -0.05
C ASN A 77 -7.06 -19.66 1.03
N GLN A 78 -7.88 -20.26 1.89
CA GLN A 78 -8.61 -19.53 2.94
C GLN A 78 -7.70 -18.82 3.93
N GLU A 79 -6.55 -19.41 4.30
CA GLU A 79 -5.60 -18.78 5.21
C GLU A 79 -4.99 -17.50 4.64
N THR A 80 -4.73 -17.49 3.33
CA THR A 80 -4.24 -16.30 2.64
C THR A 80 -5.33 -15.24 2.58
N LEU A 81 -6.59 -15.61 2.28
CA LEU A 81 -7.71 -14.66 2.32
C LEU A 81 -7.86 -14.01 3.70
N ARG A 82 -7.81 -14.82 4.76
CA ARG A 82 -7.85 -14.34 6.15
C ARG A 82 -6.68 -13.41 6.46
N LEU A 83 -5.48 -13.72 5.98
CA LEU A 83 -4.32 -12.85 6.14
C LEU A 83 -4.51 -11.50 5.42
N LEU A 84 -5.12 -11.50 4.24
CA LEU A 84 -5.43 -10.28 3.50
C LEU A 84 -6.53 -9.46 4.18
N GLU A 85 -7.52 -10.08 4.80
CA GLU A 85 -8.52 -9.39 5.63
C GLU A 85 -7.86 -8.70 6.83
N LEU A 86 -6.96 -9.39 7.53
CA LEU A 86 -6.18 -8.80 8.62
C LEU A 86 -5.30 -7.64 8.13
N GLN A 87 -4.72 -7.76 6.93
CA GLN A 87 -3.97 -6.68 6.30
C GLN A 87 -4.88 -5.47 6.02
N LYS A 88 -6.08 -5.69 5.48
CA LYS A 88 -7.07 -4.62 5.25
C LYS A 88 -7.39 -3.88 6.55
N ASP A 89 -7.73 -4.61 7.61
CA ASP A 89 -8.11 -4.01 8.90
C ASP A 89 -6.96 -3.19 9.50
N SER A 90 -5.73 -3.70 9.37
CA SER A 90 -4.51 -2.98 9.76
C SER A 90 -4.37 -1.67 8.97
N MET A 91 -4.48 -1.72 7.64
CA MET A 91 -4.38 -0.54 6.77
C MET A 91 -5.43 0.51 7.13
N VAL A 92 -6.70 0.13 7.28
CA VAL A 92 -7.78 1.05 7.64
C VAL A 92 -7.51 1.72 8.99
N LYS A 93 -7.06 0.93 9.98
CA LYS A 93 -6.78 1.43 11.33
C LYS A 93 -5.62 2.42 11.35
N PHE A 94 -4.52 2.11 10.68
CA PHE A 94 -3.32 2.95 10.70
C PHE A 94 -3.46 4.21 9.82
N LEU A 95 -4.17 4.10 8.70
CA LEU A 95 -4.33 5.16 7.70
C LEU A 95 -5.60 6.02 7.88
N MET A 96 -6.35 5.83 8.97
CA MET A 96 -7.55 6.60 9.25
C MET A 96 -7.30 8.13 9.22
N LYS A 97 -7.98 8.85 8.31
CA LYS A 97 -8.00 10.33 8.29
C LYS A 97 -8.93 10.87 9.38
N ILE A 98 -8.46 11.81 10.21
CA ILE A 98 -9.33 12.58 11.12
C ILE A 98 -9.56 13.98 10.53
N PRO A 99 -10.80 14.32 10.11
CA PRO A 99 -11.08 15.54 9.34
C PRO A 99 -10.77 16.88 10.03
N LYS A 100 -10.60 16.92 11.36
CA LYS A 100 -10.60 18.18 12.13
C LYS A 100 -9.22 18.76 12.48
N LEU A 101 -8.11 18.11 12.11
CA LEU A 101 -6.80 18.50 12.64
C LEU A 101 -5.79 19.01 11.60
N TYR A 102 -6.06 18.92 10.30
CA TYR A 102 -5.15 19.43 9.25
C TYR A 102 -4.93 20.97 9.25
N TYR A 103 -5.55 21.71 10.18
CA TYR A 103 -5.48 23.17 10.27
C TYR A 103 -5.12 23.66 11.67
N THR A 104 -3.90 23.39 12.15
CA THR A 104 -3.29 24.24 13.17
C THR A 104 -1.84 24.55 12.80
N LYS A 105 -1.60 25.86 12.59
CA LYS A 105 -0.39 26.69 12.32
C LYS A 105 1.05 26.20 12.65
N SER A 106 1.33 24.93 12.87
CA SER A 106 2.68 24.39 13.07
C SER A 106 2.97 23.29 12.05
N HIS A 107 4.13 23.35 11.41
CA HIS A 107 4.62 22.44 10.36
C HIS A 107 4.90 20.99 10.84
N PHE A 108 4.17 20.51 11.84
CA PHE A 108 4.28 19.14 12.35
C PHE A 108 2.99 18.39 12.01
N PRO A 109 3.07 17.24 11.32
CA PRO A 109 1.93 16.34 11.21
C PRO A 109 1.47 16.00 12.63
N LEU A 110 0.19 16.14 12.94
CA LEU A 110 -0.31 15.63 14.22
C LEU A 110 0.01 14.14 14.31
N GLU A 111 0.15 13.63 15.52
CA GLU A 111 0.56 12.24 15.82
C GLU A 111 -0.12 11.17 14.93
N ILE A 112 -1.36 11.41 14.50
CA ILE A 112 -2.13 10.55 13.59
C ILE A 112 -1.64 10.59 12.13
N SER A 113 -1.31 11.78 11.61
CA SER A 113 -0.70 11.93 10.29
C SER A 113 0.72 11.36 10.26
N GLN A 114 1.46 11.51 11.37
CA GLN A 114 2.76 10.86 11.53
C GLN A 114 2.63 9.34 11.56
N ARG A 115 1.65 8.79 12.29
CA ARG A 115 1.37 7.35 12.30
C ARG A 115 1.06 6.80 10.90
N ALA A 116 0.25 7.52 10.11
CA ALA A 116 -0.05 7.11 8.75
C ALA A 116 1.21 7.14 7.87
N PHE A 117 2.00 8.21 7.96
CA PHE A 117 3.28 8.34 7.29
C PHE A 117 4.21 7.17 7.64
N ASP A 118 4.43 6.92 8.93
CA ASP A 118 5.33 5.86 9.42
C ASP A 118 4.87 4.49 8.90
N HIS A 119 3.56 4.23 8.92
CA HIS A 119 3.02 2.97 8.41
C HIS A 119 3.28 2.79 6.91
N LEU A 120 2.99 3.81 6.10
CA LEU A 120 3.27 3.77 4.65
C LEU A 120 4.76 3.61 4.37
N TRP A 121 5.62 4.29 5.13
CA TRP A 121 7.06 4.18 4.99
C TRP A 121 7.53 2.74 5.22
N ARG A 122 7.08 2.10 6.30
CA ARG A 122 7.40 0.69 6.59
C ARG A 122 6.90 -0.27 5.52
N VAL A 123 5.73 0.00 4.96
CA VAL A 123 5.14 -0.78 3.86
C VAL A 123 6.05 -0.71 2.62
N CYS A 124 6.53 0.48 2.26
CA CYS A 124 7.48 0.65 1.15
C CYS A 124 8.84 0.02 1.43
N GLU A 125 9.40 0.17 2.64
CA GLU A 125 10.66 -0.48 3.02
C GLU A 125 10.57 -2.00 2.88
N SER A 126 9.46 -2.59 3.32
CA SER A 126 9.22 -4.03 3.24
C SER A 126 9.18 -4.51 1.78
N TYR A 127 8.53 -3.75 0.90
CA TYR A 127 8.48 -4.05 -0.53
C TYR A 127 9.86 -3.95 -1.18
N GLU A 128 10.58 -2.85 -0.93
CA GLU A 128 11.92 -2.62 -1.48
C GLU A 128 12.91 -3.70 -1.02
N MET A 129 12.84 -4.09 0.26
CA MET A 129 13.66 -5.16 0.82
C MET A 129 13.38 -6.49 0.12
N TRP A 130 12.11 -6.87 -0.04
CA TRP A 130 11.74 -8.09 -0.76
C TRP A 130 12.24 -8.09 -2.21
N CYS A 131 12.11 -6.97 -2.93
CA CYS A 131 12.61 -6.84 -4.30
C CYS A 131 14.13 -7.02 -4.36
N LYS A 132 14.89 -6.43 -3.43
CA LYS A 132 16.35 -6.57 -3.35
C LYS A 132 16.77 -8.01 -3.05
N GLU A 133 16.14 -8.65 -2.08
CA GLU A 133 16.46 -10.02 -1.66
C GLU A 133 16.15 -11.05 -2.75
N THR A 134 15.04 -10.85 -3.47
CA THR A 134 14.60 -11.77 -4.53
C THR A 134 15.08 -11.37 -5.93
N LYS A 135 15.89 -10.31 -6.04
CA LYS A 135 16.46 -9.77 -7.29
C LYS A 135 15.40 -9.48 -8.36
N GLN A 136 14.29 -8.88 -7.95
CA GLN A 136 13.27 -8.40 -8.90
C GLN A 136 13.77 -7.14 -9.60
N GLU A 137 13.38 -6.97 -10.86
CA GLU A 137 13.55 -5.71 -11.57
C GLU A 137 12.38 -4.80 -11.20
N ASN A 138 12.68 -3.62 -10.65
CA ASN A 138 11.73 -2.58 -10.25
C ASN A 138 11.77 -1.40 -11.22
#